data_AF-A0A7W1GEB3-F1
#
_entry.id   AF-A0A7W1GEB3-F1
#
_cell.length_a   1.000
_cell.length_b   1.000
_cell.length_c   1.000
_cell.angle_alpha   90.00
_cell.angle_beta   90.00
_cell.angle_gamma   90.00
#
_symmetry.space_group_name_H-M   'P 1'
#
loop_
_entity.id
_entity.type
_entity.pdbx_description
1 polymer ?
#
loop_
_entity_poly.entity_id
_entity_poly.type
_entity_poly.pdbx_seq_one_letter_code
_entity_poly.pdbx_strand_id
1 'polypeptide(L)'
;MVPRRDEAFFIDSPDFDAPKRGQQAIRETYSKYFRQTPDIRDDVKSIVACGDKVFVEFVSSGTIENPPSYAPPQMKGKKFAVKMASVLEIKNGKIVRDVTYYNQLSFLKQIGAM
;
A
#
# COMPACT_ATOMS: atom_id res chain seq x y z
N MET A 1 23.66 16.23 14.44
CA MET A 1 22.86 16.60 13.25
C MET A 1 21.49 15.96 13.40
N VAL A 2 20.44 16.74 13.59
CA VAL A 2 19.06 16.23 13.57
C VAL A 2 18.69 16.08 12.10
N PRO A 3 18.30 14.89 11.61
CA PRO A 3 17.89 14.72 10.22
C PRO A 3 16.74 15.68 9.92
N ARG A 4 16.73 16.30 8.74
CA ARG A 4 15.59 17.14 8.33
C ARG A 4 14.32 16.30 8.38
N ARG A 5 13.19 16.94 8.71
CA ARG A 5 11.85 16.34 8.89
C ARG A 5 11.37 15.45 7.72
N ASP A 6 12.10 15.47 6.61
CA ASP A 6 11.76 14.87 5.32
C ASP A 6 12.71 13.71 4.90
N GLU A 7 13.80 13.43 5.63
CA GLU A 7 14.95 12.70 5.07
C GLU A 7 15.00 11.17 5.28
N ALA A 8 14.03 10.52 5.93
CA ALA A 8 14.18 9.08 6.17
C ALA A 8 12.86 8.31 6.24
N PHE A 9 11.90 8.59 5.35
CA PHE A 9 10.77 7.67 5.22
C PHE A 9 10.41 7.39 3.76
N PHE A 10 10.10 6.13 3.53
CA PHE A 10 9.76 5.62 2.21
C PHE A 10 8.80 4.44 2.31
N ILE A 11 8.04 4.26 1.22
CA ILE A 11 7.26 3.05 0.96
C ILE A 11 7.88 2.30 -0.21
N ASP A 12 7.86 0.99 -0.15
CA ASP A 12 8.34 0.10 -1.20
C ASP A 12 7.44 -1.12 -1.33
N SER A 13 7.40 -1.69 -2.53
CA SER A 13 6.65 -2.89 -2.85
C SER A 13 7.21 -3.47 -4.16
N PRO A 14 7.20 -4.80 -4.36
CA PRO A 14 7.76 -5.42 -5.56
C PRO A 14 7.20 -4.89 -6.89
N ASP A 15 6.03 -4.28 -6.89
CA ASP A 15 5.38 -3.68 -8.07
C ASP A 15 5.77 -2.23 -8.36
N PHE A 16 6.59 -1.60 -7.52
CA PHE A 16 7.11 -0.27 -7.78
C PHE A 16 8.39 -0.32 -8.63
N ASP A 17 8.52 0.59 -9.60
CA ASP A 17 9.78 0.77 -10.35
C ASP A 17 10.95 1.18 -9.43
N ALA A 18 10.63 1.93 -8.37
CA ALA A 18 11.55 2.36 -7.33
C ALA A 18 10.78 2.77 -6.06
N PRO A 19 11.41 2.68 -4.87
CA PRO A 19 10.82 3.13 -3.61
C PRO A 19 10.36 4.59 -3.67
N LYS A 20 9.18 4.90 -3.11
CA LYS A 20 8.64 6.26 -3.04
C LYS A 20 9.10 6.93 -1.75
N ARG A 21 9.72 8.11 -1.85
CA ARG A 21 10.37 8.81 -0.72
C ARG A 21 9.72 10.17 -0.47
N GLY A 22 9.61 10.57 0.80
CA GLY A 22 9.13 11.89 1.17
C GLY A 22 7.59 12.01 1.22
N GLN A 23 7.10 13.09 1.85
CA GLN A 23 5.72 13.12 2.38
C GLN A 23 4.75 13.26 1.24
N GLN A 24 5.15 14.09 0.27
CA GLN A 24 4.42 14.34 -0.95
C GLN A 24 4.23 13.06 -1.75
N ALA A 25 5.31 12.34 -2.08
CA ALA A 25 5.22 11.13 -2.89
C ALA A 25 4.33 10.06 -2.23
N ILE A 26 4.45 9.89 -0.92
CA ILE A 26 3.61 8.94 -0.17
C ILE A 26 2.15 9.37 -0.15
N ARG A 27 1.89 10.66 0.15
CA ARG A 27 0.53 11.21 0.12
C ARG A 27 -0.10 11.03 -1.25
N GLU A 28 0.64 11.30 -2.32
CA GLU A 28 0.17 11.11 -3.69
C GLU A 28 -0.15 9.64 -3.99
N THR A 29 0.69 8.70 -3.56
CA THR A 29 0.44 7.26 -3.71
C THR A 29 -0.86 6.83 -3.03
N TYR A 30 -1.01 7.08 -1.72
CA TYR A 30 -2.23 6.68 -1.01
C TYR A 30 -3.48 7.44 -1.49
N SER A 31 -3.33 8.72 -1.85
CA SER A 31 -4.45 9.48 -2.42
C SER A 31 -4.96 8.90 -3.73
N LYS A 32 -4.10 8.26 -4.54
CA LYS A 32 -4.53 7.54 -5.74
C LYS A 32 -5.37 6.31 -5.36
N TYR A 33 -4.91 5.51 -4.41
CA TYR A 33 -5.66 4.33 -3.95
C TYR A 33 -7.02 4.71 -3.35
N PHE A 34 -7.08 5.73 -2.48
CA PHE A 34 -8.34 6.19 -1.89
C PHE A 34 -9.32 6.77 -2.92
N ARG A 35 -8.80 7.42 -3.97
CA ARG A 35 -9.67 7.89 -5.07
C ARG A 35 -10.17 6.74 -5.92
N GLN A 36 -9.30 5.78 -6.26
CA GLN A 36 -9.65 4.62 -7.08
C GLN A 36 -10.67 3.72 -6.39
N THR A 37 -10.51 3.55 -5.08
CA THR A 37 -11.26 2.62 -4.24
C THR A 37 -11.73 3.34 -2.96
N PRO A 38 -12.82 4.13 -3.01
CA PRO A 38 -13.28 4.94 -1.88
C PRO A 38 -13.70 4.14 -0.64
N ASP A 39 -14.09 2.87 -0.84
CA ASP A 39 -14.46 1.92 0.22
C ASP A 39 -13.28 1.05 0.68
N ILE A 40 -12.04 1.37 0.28
CA ILE A 40 -10.87 0.56 0.62
C ILE A 40 -10.71 0.44 2.14
N ARG A 41 -10.48 -0.79 2.60
CA ARG A 41 -10.28 -1.10 4.01
C ARG A 41 -9.23 -2.18 4.17
N ASP A 42 -8.36 -1.95 5.15
CA ASP A 42 -7.41 -2.92 5.64
C ASP A 42 -7.93 -3.59 6.91
N ASP A 43 -7.98 -4.91 6.90
CA ASP A 43 -8.36 -5.74 8.04
C ASP A 43 -7.13 -6.46 8.59
N VAL A 44 -6.60 -5.91 9.68
CA VAL A 44 -5.37 -6.41 10.33
C VAL A 44 -5.62 -7.78 10.95
N LYS A 45 -4.78 -8.75 10.59
CA LYS A 45 -4.86 -10.14 11.04
C LYS A 45 -3.85 -10.46 12.12
N SER A 46 -2.64 -9.94 11.99
CA SER A 46 -1.59 -10.15 12.98
C SER A 46 -0.65 -8.95 13.02
N ILE A 47 -0.09 -8.70 14.20
CA ILE A 47 0.98 -7.74 14.41
C ILE A 47 2.05 -8.42 15.26
N VAL A 48 3.29 -8.42 14.78
CA VAL A 48 4.45 -8.88 15.54
C VAL A 48 5.46 -7.74 15.61
N ALA A 49 5.79 -7.29 16.82
CA ALA A 49 6.80 -6.26 17.04
C ALA A 49 8.10 -6.89 17.55
N CYS A 50 9.23 -6.50 16.97
CA CYS A 50 10.57 -6.94 17.35
C CYS A 50 11.54 -5.75 17.27
N GLY A 51 11.81 -5.12 18.42
CA GLY A 51 12.58 -3.87 18.48
C GLY A 51 11.89 -2.76 17.69
N ASP A 52 12.63 -2.12 16.79
CA ASP A 52 12.11 -1.05 15.92
C ASP A 52 11.34 -1.57 14.69
N LYS A 53 11.20 -2.89 14.52
CA LYS A 53 10.47 -3.48 13.39
C LYS A 53 9.09 -3.97 13.82
N VAL A 54 8.10 -3.71 12.98
CA VAL A 54 6.73 -4.21 13.13
C VAL A 54 6.33 -4.94 11.86
N PHE A 55 5.94 -6.19 11.99
CA PHE A 55 5.42 -7.03 10.92
C PHE A 55 3.90 -7.05 11.04
N VAL A 56 3.21 -6.72 9.95
CA VAL A 56 1.75 -6.65 9.93
C VAL A 56 1.24 -7.54 8.80
N GLU A 57 0.38 -8.51 9.12
CA GLU A 57 -0.41 -9.22 8.11
C GLU A 57 -1.82 -8.63 8.10
N PHE A 58 -2.35 -8.37 6.91
CA PHE A 58 -3.67 -7.79 6.75
C PHE A 58 -4.31 -8.21 5.43
N VAL A 59 -5.62 -8.03 5.35
CA VAL A 59 -6.36 -8.16 4.09
C VAL A 59 -6.83 -6.78 3.66
N SER A 60 -6.36 -6.31 2.50
CA SER A 60 -6.88 -5.10 1.88
C SER A 60 -8.02 -5.47 0.94
N SER A 61 -9.13 -4.75 1.02
CA SER A 61 -10.32 -5.03 0.23
C SER A 61 -11.06 -3.76 -0.17
N GLY A 62 -11.82 -3.83 -1.26
CA GLY A 62 -12.65 -2.72 -1.74
C GLY A 62 -13.22 -2.95 -3.14
N THR A 63 -13.86 -1.92 -3.68
CA THR A 63 -14.50 -1.88 -4.99
C THR A 63 -13.86 -0.80 -5.87
N ILE A 64 -13.38 -1.17 -7.06
CA ILE A 64 -12.74 -0.20 -7.98
C ILE A 64 -13.81 0.69 -8.62
N GLU A 65 -14.03 1.89 -8.09
CA GLU A 65 -15.04 2.83 -8.60
C GLU A 65 -14.48 3.80 -9.65
N ASN A 66 -13.22 4.22 -9.47
CA ASN A 66 -12.57 5.22 -10.31
C ASN A 66 -11.27 4.66 -10.90
N PRO A 67 -11.33 3.64 -11.79
CA PRO A 67 -10.14 3.10 -12.42
C PRO A 67 -9.41 4.17 -13.25
N PRO A 68 -8.08 4.03 -13.47
CA PRO A 68 -7.36 4.97 -14.33
C PRO A 68 -7.89 4.94 -15.76
N SER A 69 -7.73 6.03 -16.51
CA SER A 69 -8.31 6.19 -17.85
C SER A 69 -7.84 5.16 -18.89
N TYR A 70 -6.67 4.55 -18.67
CA TYR A 70 -6.10 3.49 -19.50
C TYR A 70 -6.50 2.08 -19.06
N ALA A 71 -7.27 1.93 -17.98
CA ALA A 71 -7.71 0.63 -17.50
C ALA A 71 -8.80 0.03 -18.43
N PRO A 72 -8.90 -1.31 -18.50
CA PRO A 72 -10.00 -1.96 -19.19
C PRO A 72 -11.37 -1.56 -18.60
N PRO A 73 -12.41 -1.35 -19.43
CA PRO A 73 -13.74 -0.94 -18.96
C PRO A 73 -14.33 -1.85 -17.89
N GLN A 74 -14.06 -3.17 -17.98
CA GLN A 74 -14.55 -4.17 -17.04
C GLN A 74 -13.95 -4.08 -15.63
N MET A 75 -12.93 -3.25 -15.41
CA MET A 75 -12.32 -3.06 -14.09
C MET A 75 -13.27 -2.32 -13.14
N LYS A 76 -14.10 -1.40 -13.66
CA LYS A 76 -15.02 -0.62 -12.83
C LYS A 76 -16.05 -1.54 -12.17
N GLY A 77 -16.26 -1.35 -10.87
CA GLY A 77 -17.16 -2.16 -10.03
C GLY A 77 -16.59 -3.52 -9.61
N LYS A 78 -15.36 -3.87 -10.00
CA LYS A 78 -14.72 -5.10 -9.53
C LYS A 78 -14.33 -4.97 -8.07
N LYS A 79 -14.62 -6.03 -7.33
CA LYS A 79 -14.22 -6.18 -5.93
C LYS A 79 -12.89 -6.92 -5.85
N PHE A 80 -12.08 -6.54 -4.87
CA PHE A 80 -10.88 -7.29 -4.53
C PHE A 80 -10.80 -7.56 -3.03
N ALA A 81 -10.11 -8.64 -2.70
CA ALA A 81 -9.62 -8.94 -1.36
C ALA A 81 -8.24 -9.58 -1.51
N VAL A 82 -7.21 -8.89 -1.02
CA VAL A 82 -5.81 -9.25 -1.21
C VAL A 82 -5.15 -9.42 0.15
N LYS A 83 -4.53 -10.58 0.37
CA LYS A 83 -3.67 -10.81 1.53
C LYS A 83 -2.34 -10.09 1.33
N MET A 84 -1.95 -9.29 2.30
CA MET A 84 -0.76 -8.45 2.27
C MET A 84 0.04 -8.63 3.56
N ALA A 85 1.34 -8.38 3.48
CA ALA A 85 2.23 -8.31 4.62
C ALA A 85 3.12 -7.08 4.50
N SER A 86 3.19 -6.26 5.55
CA SER A 86 4.06 -5.09 5.61
C SER A 86 5.13 -5.27 6.69
N VAL A 87 6.36 -4.87 6.36
CA VAL A 87 7.46 -4.73 7.31
C VAL A 87 7.68 -3.25 7.52
N LEU A 88 7.33 -2.78 8.71
CA LEU A 88 7.47 -1.39 9.12
C LEU A 88 8.74 -1.22 9.96
N GLU A 89 9.47 -0.13 9.75
CA GLU A 89 10.46 0.35 10.72
C GLU A 89 9.92 1.60 11.41
N ILE A 90 10.00 1.64 12.75
CA ILE A 90 9.47 2.71 13.58
C ILE A 90 10.63 3.44 14.26
N LYS A 91 10.65 4.77 14.17
CA LYS A 91 11.58 5.63 14.93
C LYS A 91 10.83 6.84 15.47
N ASN A 92 11.03 7.16 16.75
CA ASN A 92 10.39 8.29 17.42
C ASN A 92 8.86 8.29 17.24
N GLY A 93 8.23 7.11 17.34
CA GLY A 93 6.78 6.92 17.18
C GLY A 93 6.26 7.11 15.75
N LYS A 94 7.12 7.15 14.73
CA LYS A 94 6.75 7.32 13.32
C LYS A 94 7.24 6.16 12.47
N ILE A 95 6.47 5.79 11.46
CA ILE A 95 6.91 4.88 10.41
C ILE A 95 7.97 5.60 9.56
N VAL A 96 9.18 5.05 9.53
CA VAL A 96 10.32 5.51 8.74
C VAL A 96 10.63 4.58 7.57
N ARG A 97 9.98 3.42 7.50
CA ARG A 97 10.04 2.54 6.33
C ARG A 97 8.80 1.67 6.33
N ASP A 98 8.22 1.45 5.16
CA ASP A 98 7.20 0.45 4.90
C ASP A 98 7.60 -0.34 3.66
N VAL A 99 7.78 -1.65 3.80
CA VAL A 99 7.91 -2.55 2.65
C VAL A 99 6.73 -3.51 2.68
N THR A 100 5.89 -3.43 1.65
CA THR A 100 4.68 -4.23 1.55
C THR A 100 4.82 -5.30 0.48
N TYR A 101 4.36 -6.51 0.79
CA TYR A 101 4.37 -7.67 -0.10
C TYR A 101 2.96 -8.20 -0.27
N TYR A 102 2.60 -8.53 -1.50
CA TYR A 102 1.33 -9.15 -1.82
C TYR A 102 1.39 -9.90 -3.15
N ASN A 103 0.43 -10.79 -3.38
CA ASN A 103 0.30 -11.49 -4.65
C ASN A 103 -0.36 -10.57 -5.69
N GLN A 104 0.46 -9.78 -6.39
CA GLN A 104 -0.02 -8.86 -7.42
C GLN A 104 -0.77 -9.58 -8.54
N LEU A 105 -0.32 -10.77 -8.95
CA LEU A 105 -1.00 -11.56 -9.97
C LEU A 105 -2.43 -11.93 -9.55
N SER A 106 -2.62 -12.31 -8.30
CA SER A 106 -3.97 -12.60 -7.75
C SER A 106 -4.85 -11.35 -7.76
N PHE A 107 -4.31 -10.18 -7.40
CA PHE A 107 -5.03 -8.92 -7.47
C PHE A 107 -5.46 -8.58 -8.91
N LEU A 108 -4.54 -8.63 -9.88
CA LEU A 108 -4.82 -8.31 -11.28
C LEU A 108 -5.93 -9.18 -11.88
N LYS A 109 -5.95 -10.48 -11.54
CA LYS A 109 -7.03 -11.40 -11.94
C LYS A 109 -8.39 -11.00 -11.36
N GLN A 110 -8.44 -10.61 -10.08
CA GLN A 110 -9.70 -10.22 -9.43
C GLN A 110 -10.33 -8.98 -10.09
N ILE A 111 -9.49 -8.02 -10.50
CA ILE A 111 -9.94 -6.77 -11.12
C ILE A 111 -10.08 -6.85 -12.65
N GLY A 112 -9.90 -8.03 -13.25
CA GLY A 112 -10.06 -8.24 -14.69
C GLY A 112 -9.04 -7.53 -15.56
N ALA A 113 -7.84 -7.26 -15.01
CA ALA A 113 -6.70 -6.70 -15.73
C ALA A 113 -5.80 -7.77 -16.36
N MET A 114 -6.06 -9.05 -16.06
CA MET A 114 -5.41 -10.23 -16.64
C MET A 114 -6.36 -11.43 -16.57
#